data_AF-A0A1R3GA07-F1
#
_entry.id   AF-A0A1R3GA07-F1
#
_cell.length_a   1.000
_cell.length_b   1.000
_cell.length_c   1.000
_cell.angle_alpha   90.00
_cell.angle_beta   90.00
_cell.angle_gamma   90.00
#
_symmetry.space_group_name_H-M   'P 1'
#
loop_
_entity.id
_entity.type
_entity.pdbx_description
1 polymer ?
#
loop_
_entity_poly.entity_id
_entity_poly.type
_entity_poly.pdbx_seq_one_letter_code
_entity_poly.pdbx_strand_id
1 'polypeptide(L)'
;MGEAKKGLLLTTAPTSIASLYTSFTLNDNDNSTLHKLSIVLHTICGESAPPDMHALRILIFNAGGVDNPTFLPIFSQLYNQHRPHFALATETRLAGTQAQNRRLSLEFPESSILDSIGYFGGLWLLSKLDIFTCQLMSRTNMSLSTQVKNRQLDLHQCFNN
;
A
#
# COMPACT_ATOMS: atom_id res chain seq x y z
N MET A 1 -0.68 -23.45 -16.80
CA MET A 1 -1.47 -23.51 -15.56
C MET A 1 -0.86 -22.50 -14.59
N GLY A 2 -1.44 -21.31 -14.49
CA GLY A 2 -0.97 -20.27 -13.57
C GLY A 2 -1.92 -20.19 -12.39
N GLU A 3 -1.40 -20.17 -11.17
CA GLU A 3 -2.20 -19.91 -9.98
C GLU A 3 -3.06 -18.66 -10.18
N ALA A 4 -4.33 -18.73 -9.76
CA ALA A 4 -5.20 -17.57 -9.76
C ALA A 4 -4.59 -16.53 -8.80
N LYS A 5 -4.01 -15.45 -9.35
CA LYS A 5 -3.52 -14.33 -8.55
C LYS A 5 -4.72 -13.67 -7.86
N LYS A 6 -4.93 -13.98 -6.58
CA LYS A 6 -5.99 -13.41 -5.75
C LYS A 6 -5.44 -12.19 -4.99
N GLY A 7 -6.13 -11.06 -5.10
CA GLY A 7 -5.90 -9.92 -4.22
C GLY A 7 -6.73 -10.05 -2.94
N LEU A 8 -6.20 -9.53 -1.84
CA LEU A 8 -6.91 -9.39 -0.57
C LEU A 8 -7.31 -7.93 -0.39
N LEU A 9 -8.60 -7.66 -0.19
CA LEU A 9 -9.07 -6.32 0.16
C LEU A 9 -9.20 -6.20 1.67
N LEU A 10 -8.46 -5.28 2.26
CA LEU A 10 -8.61 -4.88 3.66
C LEU A 10 -9.43 -3.61 3.74
N THR A 11 -10.46 -3.60 4.59
CA THR A 11 -11.29 -2.42 4.86
C THR A 11 -11.32 -2.18 6.36
N THR A 12 -11.03 -0.96 6.79
CA THR A 12 -11.02 -0.57 8.21
C THR A 12 -12.38 -0.01 8.64
N ALA A 13 -12.59 0.17 9.93
CA ALA A 13 -13.58 1.13 10.41
C ALA A 13 -13.23 2.56 9.93
N PRO A 14 -14.19 3.49 9.87
CA PRO A 14 -13.91 4.89 9.57
C PRO A 14 -12.75 5.43 10.42
N THR A 15 -11.75 6.03 9.78
CA THR A 15 -10.52 6.46 10.45
C THR A 15 -10.06 7.83 9.95
N SER A 16 -9.59 8.67 10.87
CA SER A 16 -8.98 9.96 10.56
C SER A 16 -7.49 9.81 10.34
N ILE A 17 -6.83 8.99 11.16
CA ILE A 17 -5.39 8.75 11.11
C ILE A 17 -5.13 7.26 11.32
N ALA A 18 -4.25 6.70 10.50
CA ALA A 18 -3.73 5.34 10.67
C ALA A 18 -2.22 5.33 10.49
N SER A 19 -1.55 4.39 11.15
CA SER A 19 -0.15 4.05 10.86
C SER A 19 -0.11 2.72 10.13
N LEU A 20 0.60 2.71 9.00
CA LEU A 20 0.79 1.53 8.17
C LEU A 20 2.27 1.15 8.21
N TYR A 21 2.55 -0.05 8.72
CA TYR A 21 3.86 -0.66 8.69
C TYR A 21 3.84 -1.88 7.79
N THR A 22 4.83 -2.00 6.93
CA THR A 22 5.01 -3.19 6.13
C THR A 22 6.48 -3.54 5.99
N SER A 23 6.78 -4.83 5.97
CA SER A 23 8.13 -5.34 5.82
C SER A 23 8.12 -6.68 5.12
N PHE A 24 9.27 -7.08 4.60
CA PHE A 24 9.50 -8.44 4.19
C PHE A 24 10.80 -8.98 4.78
N THR A 25 10.89 -10.29 4.95
CA THR A 25 12.12 -10.97 5.34
C THR A 25 12.38 -12.12 4.38
N LEU A 26 13.66 -12.41 4.11
CA LEU A 26 14.07 -13.59 3.37
C LEU A 26 14.20 -14.76 4.34
N ASN A 27 13.72 -15.93 3.95
CA ASN A 27 13.98 -17.17 4.64
C ASN A 27 15.10 -17.91 3.91
N ASP A 28 16.26 -17.99 4.54
CA ASP A 28 17.46 -18.59 3.95
C ASP A 28 17.31 -20.11 3.75
N ASN A 29 16.36 -20.76 4.43
CA ASN A 29 16.18 -22.22 4.37
C ASN A 29 15.45 -22.69 3.10
N ASP A 30 14.55 -21.89 2.56
CA ASP A 30 13.68 -22.28 1.44
C ASP A 30 13.58 -21.21 0.33
N ASN A 31 14.38 -20.15 0.42
CA ASN A 31 14.34 -19.00 -0.49
C ASN A 31 12.95 -18.37 -0.61
N SER A 32 12.12 -18.50 0.43
CA SER A 32 10.82 -17.84 0.50
C SER A 32 10.93 -16.45 1.12
N THR A 33 9.87 -15.68 0.97
CA THR A 33 9.73 -14.36 1.58
C THR A 33 8.51 -14.33 2.48
N LEU A 34 8.68 -13.76 3.66
CA LEU A 34 7.58 -13.50 4.58
C LEU A 34 7.26 -12.01 4.55
N HIS A 35 6.06 -11.65 4.10
CA HIS A 35 5.59 -10.27 4.11
C HIS A 35 4.72 -10.03 5.34
N LYS A 36 5.06 -9.01 6.11
CA LYS A 36 4.28 -8.54 7.25
C LYS A 36 3.61 -7.22 6.90
N LEU A 37 2.33 -7.14 7.21
CA LEU A 37 1.56 -5.90 7.17
C LEU A 37 0.96 -5.66 8.55
N SER A 38 1.04 -4.43 9.05
CA SER A 38 0.45 -4.02 10.31
C SER A 38 -0.19 -2.65 10.13
N ILE A 39 -1.44 -2.54 10.58
CA ILE A 39 -2.21 -1.30 10.51
C ILE A 39 -2.65 -0.98 11.92
N VAL A 40 -2.34 0.23 12.37
CA VAL A 40 -2.79 0.76 13.66
C VAL A 40 -3.72 1.91 13.37
N LEU A 41 -4.98 1.78 13.78
CA LEU A 41 -5.97 2.84 13.64
C LEU A 41 -5.90 3.73 14.87
N HIS A 42 -5.77 5.03 14.65
CA HIS A 42 -5.84 6.02 15.72
C HIS A 42 -7.27 6.53 15.76
N THR A 43 -8.09 5.93 16.62
CA THR A 43 -9.47 6.40 16.84
C THR A 43 -9.47 7.59 17.79
N ILE A 44 -10.26 8.61 17.46
CA ILE A 44 -10.62 9.64 18.44
C ILE A 44 -11.64 9.01 19.38
N CYS A 45 -11.26 8.80 20.63
CA CYS A 45 -12.15 8.28 21.66
C CYS A 45 -13.07 9.43 22.12
N GLY A 46 -14.39 9.32 21.94
CA GLY A 46 -15.34 10.09 22.77
C GLY A 46 -16.53 10.78 22.10
N GLU A 47 -16.57 10.99 20.79
CA GLU A 47 -17.71 11.65 20.13
C GLU A 47 -18.09 10.91 18.86
N SER A 48 -19.37 10.93 18.50
CA SER A 48 -19.90 10.32 17.28
C SER A 48 -18.97 10.59 16.09
N ALA A 49 -18.58 9.54 15.37
CA ALA A 49 -17.63 9.64 14.26
C ALA A 49 -17.97 10.85 13.36
N PRO A 50 -17.06 11.83 13.17
CA PRO A 50 -17.32 12.97 12.31
C PRO A 50 -17.87 12.51 10.95
N PRO A 51 -18.81 13.27 10.35
CA PRO A 51 -19.49 12.87 9.11
C PRO A 51 -18.53 12.63 7.94
N ASP A 52 -17.32 13.19 7.99
CA ASP A 52 -16.30 13.11 6.94
C ASP A 52 -15.24 12.00 7.19
N MET A 53 -15.47 11.11 8.16
CA MET A 53 -14.58 9.95 8.35
C MET A 53 -14.88 8.86 7.30
N HIS A 54 -13.85 8.46 6.57
CA HIS A 54 -13.94 7.38 5.59
C HIS A 54 -13.25 6.10 6.09
N ALA A 55 -13.81 4.95 5.70
CA ALA A 55 -13.13 3.66 5.90
C ALA A 55 -11.92 3.55 4.96
N LEU A 56 -10.76 3.15 5.48
CA LEU A 56 -9.57 2.95 4.68
C LEU A 56 -9.67 1.60 3.93
N ARG A 57 -9.54 1.64 2.60
CA ARG A 57 -9.50 0.44 1.75
C ARG A 57 -8.09 0.24 1.19
N ILE A 58 -7.50 -0.92 1.46
CA ILE A 58 -6.17 -1.30 1.00
C ILE A 58 -6.27 -2.61 0.22
N LEU A 59 -5.86 -2.60 -1.05
CA LEU A 59 -5.72 -3.81 -1.85
C LEU A 59 -4.32 -4.39 -1.67
N ILE A 60 -4.22 -5.60 -1.13
CA ILE A 60 -2.96 -6.33 -1.00
C ILE A 60 -2.89 -7.33 -2.14
N PHE A 61 -1.80 -7.31 -2.90
CA PHE A 61 -1.66 -8.11 -4.10
C PHE A 61 -0.25 -8.67 -4.22
N ASN A 62 -0.13 -10.00 -4.32
CA ASN A 62 1.14 -10.62 -4.67
C ASN A 62 1.35 -10.48 -6.19
N ALA A 63 2.34 -9.69 -6.59
CA ALA A 63 2.63 -9.44 -7.99
C ALA A 63 3.21 -10.66 -8.70
N GLY A 64 3.96 -11.51 -7.99
CA GLY A 64 4.73 -12.61 -8.58
C GLY A 64 5.67 -12.12 -9.69
N GLY A 65 6.27 -10.94 -9.49
CA GLY A 65 6.99 -10.16 -10.49
C GLY A 65 6.11 -9.17 -11.24
N VAL A 66 6.45 -7.87 -11.19
CA VAL A 66 5.70 -6.80 -11.89
C VAL A 66 5.90 -6.81 -13.41
N ASP A 67 6.94 -7.49 -13.90
CA ASP A 67 7.18 -7.73 -15.33
C ASP A 67 6.40 -8.92 -15.88
N ASN A 68 5.72 -9.68 -15.01
CA ASN A 68 4.79 -10.70 -15.46
C ASN A 68 3.68 -10.03 -16.29
N PRO A 69 3.42 -10.45 -17.54
CA PRO A 69 2.43 -9.80 -18.40
C PRO A 69 1.00 -9.84 -17.83
N THR A 70 0.71 -10.79 -16.93
CA THR A 70 -0.58 -10.90 -16.24
C THR A 70 -0.74 -9.93 -15.07
N PHE A 71 0.36 -9.32 -14.58
CA PHE A 71 0.34 -8.41 -13.43
C PHE A 71 -0.62 -7.26 -13.66
N LEU A 72 -0.38 -6.45 -14.70
CA LEU A 72 -1.11 -5.21 -14.93
C LEU A 72 -2.60 -5.45 -15.20
N PRO A 73 -3.01 -6.39 -16.08
CA PRO A 73 -4.43 -6.64 -16.32
C PRO A 73 -5.19 -7.05 -15.06
N ILE A 74 -4.64 -7.99 -14.27
CA ILE A 74 -5.29 -8.49 -13.05
C ILE A 74 -5.32 -7.40 -11.98
N PHE A 75 -4.21 -6.69 -11.80
CA PHE A 75 -4.13 -5.61 -10.84
C PHE A 75 -5.12 -4.49 -11.17
N SER A 76 -5.19 -4.05 -12.43
CA SER A 76 -6.16 -3.04 -12.88
C SER A 76 -7.60 -3.51 -12.72
N GLN A 77 -7.91 -4.78 -12.99
CA GLN A 77 -9.24 -5.35 -12.76
C GLN A 77 -9.62 -5.25 -11.27
N LEU A 78 -8.77 -5.75 -10.37
CA LEU A 78 -9.01 -5.71 -8.93
C LEU A 78 -9.12 -4.28 -8.41
N TYR A 79 -8.26 -3.40 -8.92
CA TYR A 79 -8.26 -1.99 -8.58
C TYR A 79 -9.58 -1.32 -8.98
N ASN A 80 -10.04 -1.53 -10.21
CA ASN A 80 -11.29 -0.96 -10.71
C ASN A 80 -12.52 -1.53 -9.99
N GLN A 81 -12.50 -2.82 -9.67
CA GLN A 81 -13.58 -3.51 -8.96
C GLN A 81 -13.73 -3.01 -7.51
N HIS A 82 -12.62 -2.81 -6.80
CA HIS A 82 -12.65 -2.50 -5.36
C HIS A 82 -12.43 -1.02 -5.03
N ARG A 83 -11.95 -0.23 -6.00
CA ARG A 83 -11.59 1.19 -5.85
C ARG A 83 -10.85 1.47 -4.53
N PRO A 84 -9.71 0.80 -4.26
CA PRO A 84 -8.99 0.96 -3.02
C PRO A 84 -8.27 2.33 -2.98
N HIS A 85 -8.08 2.88 -1.78
CA HIS A 85 -7.32 4.12 -1.58
C HIS A 85 -5.81 3.86 -1.68
N PHE A 86 -5.40 2.68 -1.21
CA PHE A 86 -4.02 2.22 -1.27
C PHE A 86 -3.94 0.84 -1.91
N ALA A 87 -2.84 0.54 -2.58
CA ALA A 87 -2.51 -0.81 -2.99
C ALA A 87 -1.10 -1.18 -2.52
N LEU A 88 -0.97 -2.36 -1.92
CA LEU A 88 0.28 -2.95 -1.50
C LEU A 88 0.60 -4.11 -2.44
N ALA A 89 1.53 -3.90 -3.35
CA ALA A 89 2.04 -4.96 -4.21
C ALA A 89 3.27 -5.61 -3.54
N THR A 90 3.16 -6.88 -3.18
CA THR A 90 4.28 -7.69 -2.66
C THR A 90 4.90 -8.51 -3.78
N GLU A 91 6.10 -9.08 -3.56
CA GLU A 91 6.80 -9.90 -4.55
C GLU A 91 6.95 -9.18 -5.90
N THR A 92 7.34 -7.91 -5.86
CA THR A 92 7.49 -7.12 -7.08
C THR A 92 8.69 -7.58 -7.91
N ARG A 93 9.73 -8.14 -7.25
CA ARG A 93 10.92 -8.75 -7.87
C ARG A 93 11.62 -7.84 -8.87
N LEU A 94 11.60 -6.55 -8.61
CA LEU A 94 12.23 -5.53 -9.43
C LEU A 94 12.93 -4.52 -8.52
N ALA A 95 14.07 -4.00 -8.96
CA ALA A 95 14.90 -3.09 -8.19
C ALA A 95 15.41 -1.91 -9.04
N GLY A 96 15.81 -0.83 -8.36
CA GLY A 96 16.50 0.30 -8.98
C GLY A 96 15.67 1.02 -10.05
N THR A 97 16.35 1.49 -11.11
CA THR A 97 15.72 2.26 -12.19
C THR A 97 14.63 1.49 -12.92
N GLN A 98 14.75 0.17 -13.05
CA GLN A 98 13.70 -0.64 -13.69
C GLN A 98 12.41 -0.60 -12.87
N ALA A 99 12.50 -0.72 -11.54
CA ALA A 99 11.35 -0.62 -10.65
C ALA A 99 10.68 0.76 -10.74
N GLN A 100 11.48 1.82 -10.77
CA GLN A 100 10.98 3.19 -10.91
C GLN A 100 10.26 3.39 -12.26
N ASN A 101 10.87 3.00 -13.38
CA ASN A 101 10.27 3.12 -14.71
C ASN A 101 8.98 2.31 -14.82
N ARG A 102 8.99 1.07 -14.33
CA ARG A 102 7.80 0.22 -14.33
C ARG A 102 6.70 0.83 -13.45
N ARG A 103 7.05 1.40 -12.30
CA ARG A 103 6.09 2.14 -11.46
C ARG A 103 5.51 3.37 -12.16
N LEU A 104 6.30 4.14 -12.90
CA LEU A 104 5.81 5.31 -13.62
C LEU A 104 4.78 4.95 -14.71
N SER A 105 4.77 3.69 -15.18
CA SER A 105 3.73 3.20 -16.09
C SER A 105 2.37 2.93 -15.40
N LEU A 106 2.30 2.96 -14.08
CA LEU A 106 1.06 2.77 -13.32
C LEU A 106 0.41 4.12 -12.99
N GLU A 107 -0.92 4.19 -13.09
CA GLU A 107 -1.74 5.39 -12.85
C GLU A 107 -1.93 5.72 -11.36
N PHE A 108 -0.83 5.77 -10.61
CA PHE A 108 -0.84 6.16 -9.21
C PHE A 108 0.00 7.44 -9.04
N PRO A 109 -0.55 8.49 -8.43
CA PRO A 109 0.19 9.73 -8.21
C PRO A 109 1.36 9.56 -7.23
N GLU A 110 1.21 8.73 -6.20
CA GLU A 110 2.24 8.52 -5.19
C GLU A 110 2.59 7.06 -4.99
N SER A 111 3.86 6.83 -4.64
CA SER A 111 4.30 5.52 -4.18
C SER A 111 5.55 5.55 -3.34
N SER A 112 5.64 4.55 -2.46
CA SER A 112 6.88 4.19 -1.80
C SER A 112 7.31 2.79 -2.25
N ILE A 113 8.55 2.66 -2.70
CA ILE A 113 9.11 1.43 -3.25
C ILE A 113 10.15 0.88 -2.27
N LEU A 114 10.08 -0.41 -1.99
CA LEU A 114 11.20 -1.22 -1.50
C LEU A 114 11.64 -2.11 -2.64
N ASP A 115 12.92 -2.03 -2.98
CA ASP A 115 13.52 -2.85 -4.02
C ASP A 115 13.55 -4.32 -3.59
N SER A 116 13.54 -5.22 -4.56
CA SER A 116 13.85 -6.63 -4.30
C SER A 116 15.32 -6.80 -3.91
N ILE A 117 15.60 -7.84 -3.12
CA ILE A 117 16.96 -8.28 -2.84
C ILE A 117 17.25 -9.44 -3.79
N GLY A 118 18.03 -9.18 -4.84
CA GLY A 118 18.12 -10.08 -5.98
C GLY A 118 16.73 -10.28 -6.62
N TYR A 119 16.28 -11.53 -6.71
CA TYR A 119 14.97 -11.89 -7.26
C TYR A 119 13.87 -12.11 -6.20
N PHE A 120 14.16 -11.80 -4.93
CA PHE A 120 13.26 -12.08 -3.82
C PHE A 120 12.64 -10.81 -3.25
N GLY A 121 11.35 -10.87 -2.94
CA GLY A 121 10.66 -9.78 -2.27
C GLY A 121 10.42 -8.60 -3.19
N GLY A 122 10.70 -7.42 -2.65
CA GLY A 122 10.25 -6.15 -3.22
C GLY A 122 8.80 -5.86 -2.85
N LEU A 123 8.53 -4.59 -2.61
CA LEU A 123 7.24 -4.13 -2.11
C LEU A 123 6.95 -2.73 -2.59
N TRP A 124 5.78 -2.52 -3.20
CA TRP A 124 5.33 -1.18 -3.59
C TRP A 124 4.06 -0.82 -2.82
N LEU A 125 4.10 0.30 -2.10
CA LEU A 125 2.91 0.96 -1.60
C LEU A 125 2.50 2.04 -2.61
N LEU A 126 1.31 1.89 -3.19
CA LEU A 126 0.73 2.77 -4.18
C LEU A 126 -0.46 3.51 -3.55
N SER A 127 -0.61 4.81 -3.82
CA SER A 127 -1.66 5.63 -3.22
C SER A 127 -2.38 6.47 -4.25
N LYS A 128 -3.70 6.60 -4.10
CA LYS A 128 -4.47 7.74 -4.63
C LYS A 128 -4.63 8.79 -3.54
N LEU A 129 -4.45 10.05 -3.92
CA LEU A 129 -4.44 11.21 -3.02
C LEU A 129 -5.79 11.93 -2.92
N ASP A 130 -6.89 11.20 -3.15
CA ASP A 130 -8.23 11.77 -3.16
C ASP A 130 -8.75 12.01 -1.74
N ILE A 131 -8.85 10.95 -0.94
CA ILE A 131 -9.46 10.95 0.40
C ILE A 131 -8.39 10.92 1.48
N PHE A 132 -7.29 10.20 1.24
CA PHE A 132 -6.22 10.03 2.20
C PHE A 132 -4.89 10.56 1.66
N THR A 133 -4.10 11.16 2.54
CA THR A 133 -2.68 11.48 2.30
C THR A 133 -1.82 10.41 2.95
N CYS A 134 -0.60 10.23 2.41
CA CYS A 134 0.34 9.23 2.89
C CYS A 134 1.71 9.85 3.09
N GLN A 135 2.14 9.93 4.34
CA GLN A 135 3.45 10.45 4.69
C GLN A 135 4.39 9.31 5.02
N LEU A 136 5.52 9.23 4.33
CA LEU A 136 6.60 8.32 4.67
C LEU A 136 7.26 8.75 5.98
N MET A 137 7.24 7.86 6.98
CA MET A 137 7.83 8.12 8.30
C MET A 137 9.22 7.51 8.42
N SER A 138 9.39 6.28 7.92
CA SER A 138 10.69 5.63 7.88
C SER A 138 10.76 4.59 6.77
N ARG A 139 11.98 4.35 6.30
CA ARG A 139 12.29 3.36 5.26
C ARG A 139 13.62 2.71 5.57
N THR A 140 13.65 1.39 5.41
CA THR A 140 14.88 0.59 5.34
C THR A 140 14.91 -0.15 4.00
N ASN A 141 15.86 -1.08 3.82
CA ASN A 141 15.89 -1.93 2.63
C ASN A 141 14.72 -2.91 2.57
N MET A 142 14.12 -3.25 3.72
CA MET A 142 13.13 -4.33 3.83
C MET A 142 11.86 -3.91 4.57
N SER A 143 11.75 -2.65 5.00
CA SER A 143 10.60 -2.17 5.74
C SER A 143 10.28 -0.71 5.43
N LEU A 144 9.01 -0.40 5.61
CA LEU A 144 8.40 0.90 5.38
C LEU A 144 7.40 1.17 6.50
N SER A 145 7.47 2.37 7.06
CA SER A 145 6.44 2.91 7.96
C SER A 145 5.88 4.20 7.38
N THR A 146 4.56 4.30 7.34
CA THR A 146 3.84 5.46 6.81
C THR A 146 2.72 5.87 7.75
N GLN A 147 2.41 7.17 7.75
CA GLN A 147 1.24 7.73 8.39
C GLN A 147 0.22 8.08 7.30
N VAL A 148 -0.99 7.59 7.47
CA VAL A 148 -2.12 7.84 6.60
C VAL A 148 -3.06 8.79 7.33
N LYS A 149 -3.46 9.89 6.69
CA LYS A 149 -4.41 10.85 7.25
C LYS A 149 -5.53 11.12 6.28
N ASN A 150 -6.73 11.36 6.80
CA ASN A 150 -7.86 11.82 6.00
C ASN A 150 -7.65 13.30 5.63
N ARG A 151 -7.60 13.57 4.33
CA ARG A 151 -7.30 14.88 3.75
C ARG A 151 -8.32 15.95 4.13
N GLN A 152 -9.59 15.57 4.28
CA GLN A 152 -10.67 16.52 4.59
C GLN A 152 -10.58 17.01 6.04
N LEU A 153 -10.17 16.14 6.97
CA LEU A 153 -10.04 16.49 8.38
C LEU A 153 -8.78 17.32 8.70
N ASP A 154 -7.70 17.17 7.92
CA ASP A 154 -6.51 18.03 8.04
C ASP A 154 -6.83 19.49 7.68
N LEU A 155 -7.74 19.74 6.73
CA LEU A 155 -8.09 21.11 6.29
C LEU A 155 -8.90 21.89 7.33
N HIS A 156 -9.74 21.22 8.13
CA HIS A 156 -10.52 21.88 9.17
C HIS A 156 -9.67 22.33 10.38
N GLN A 157 -8.46 21.80 10.56
CA GLN A 157 -7.54 22.27 11.61
C GLN A 157 -6.82 23.57 11.24
N CYS A 158 -6.80 23.96 9.96
CA CYS A 158 -6.14 25.20 9.51
C CYS A 158 -7.01 26.46 9.59
N PHE A 159 -8.32 26.36 9.87
CA PHE A 159 -9.24 27.51 9.89
C PHE A 159 -9.64 27.98 11.30
N ASN A 160 -9.07 27.41 12.36
CA ASN A 160 -9.40 27.74 13.76
C ASN A 160 -8.24 28.38 14.55
N ASN A 161 -7.26 29.00 13.89
CA ASN A 161 -6.21 29.80 14.54
C ASN A 161 -6.24 31.26 14.07
#